data_AF-C1B6W6-F1
#
_entry.id   AF-C1B6W6-F1
#
_cell.length_a   1.000
_cell.length_b   1.000
_cell.length_c   1.000
_cell.angle_alpha   90.00
_cell.angle_beta   90.00
_cell.angle_gamma   90.00
#
_symmetry.space_group_name_H-M   'P 1'
#
loop_
_entity.id
_entity.type
_entity.pdbx_description
1 polymer ?
#
loop_
_entity_poly.entity_id
_entity_poly.type
_entity_poly.pdbx_seq_one_letter_code
_entity_poly.pdbx_strand_id
1 'polypeptide(L)'
;MSPRSDIPIADRIVGSWELVEYSTTSDTGTVGHPLGPDARGLIIYSADGFMSAQIMRPGRTLYRSANVHRGETSERGEAAGGYLAYSGPYHVDETNSAVWHEMAVSLYPNWIGDNQKRHVRFDGDRMTLSSDPLVFRTTTLLPALVWRRTAPMPAGSRPHHGETENHAHRRR
;
A
#
# COMPACT_ATOMS: atom_id res chain seq x y z
N MET A 1 23.75 -29.99 10.67
CA MET A 1 22.56 -29.16 10.38
C MET A 1 23.02 -27.71 10.51
N SER A 2 23.28 -27.03 9.40
CA SER A 2 23.73 -25.63 9.45
C SER A 2 22.57 -24.76 9.95
N PRO A 3 22.81 -23.75 10.79
CA PRO A 3 21.75 -22.82 11.16
C PRO A 3 21.35 -22.08 9.88
N ARG A 4 20.07 -22.16 9.49
CA ARG A 4 19.51 -21.12 8.65
C ARG A 4 19.65 -19.85 9.48
N SER A 5 20.47 -18.93 9.02
CA SER A 5 20.46 -17.56 9.52
C SER A 5 19.08 -17.00 9.21
N ASP A 6 18.16 -17.14 10.16
CA ASP A 6 16.85 -16.51 10.08
C ASP A 6 17.10 -15.00 10.23
N ILE A 7 17.08 -14.29 9.09
CA ILE A 7 17.24 -12.84 9.04
C ILE A 7 16.09 -12.22 9.86
N PRO A 8 16.38 -11.33 10.83
CA PRO A 8 15.34 -10.65 11.62
C PRO A 8 14.31 -9.95 10.73
N ILE A 9 13.06 -9.86 11.19
CA ILE A 9 12.02 -9.11 10.46
C ILE A 9 12.45 -7.66 10.29
N ALA A 10 13.09 -7.06 11.30
CA ALA A 10 13.58 -5.68 11.25
C ALA A 10 14.51 -5.42 10.06
N ASP A 11 15.43 -6.35 9.77
CA ASP A 11 16.35 -6.24 8.64
C ASP A 11 15.66 -6.56 7.31
N ARG A 12 14.80 -7.59 7.32
CA ARG A 12 14.16 -8.08 6.11
C ARG A 12 13.06 -7.16 5.61
N ILE A 13 12.35 -6.45 6.48
CA ILE A 13 11.19 -5.62 6.08
C ILE A 13 11.61 -4.33 5.35
N VAL A 14 12.81 -3.81 5.64
CA VAL A 14 13.34 -2.58 5.04
C VAL A 14 13.43 -2.72 3.52
N GLY A 15 12.99 -1.67 2.83
CA GLY A 15 12.98 -1.57 1.37
C GLY A 15 11.63 -1.18 0.80
N SER A 16 11.55 -1.24 -0.53
CA SER A 16 10.32 -0.97 -1.29
C SER A 16 9.66 -2.27 -1.74
N TRP A 17 8.35 -2.29 -1.69
CA TRP A 17 7.55 -3.46 -2.00
C TRP A 17 6.34 -3.08 -2.86
N GLU A 18 6.11 -3.83 -3.93
CA GLU A 18 4.96 -3.70 -4.84
C GLU A 18 3.83 -4.62 -4.40
N LEU A 19 2.60 -4.12 -4.46
CA LEU A 19 1.43 -4.93 -4.17
C LEU A 19 1.27 -6.01 -5.24
N VAL A 20 1.09 -7.25 -4.79
CA VAL A 20 0.67 -8.38 -5.62
C VAL A 20 -0.83 -8.63 -5.47
N GLU A 21 -1.35 -8.56 -4.25
CA GLU A 21 -2.76 -8.80 -3.97
C GLU A 21 -3.21 -8.04 -2.73
N TYR A 22 -4.43 -7.51 -2.78
CA TYR A 22 -5.19 -7.10 -1.61
C TYR A 22 -6.51 -7.88 -1.56
N SER A 23 -6.67 -8.73 -0.54
CA SER A 23 -7.82 -9.60 -0.39
C SER A 23 -8.39 -9.56 1.04
N THR A 24 -9.65 -9.97 1.14
CA THR A 24 -10.34 -10.23 2.42
C THR A 24 -11.05 -11.56 2.32
N THR A 25 -10.83 -12.44 3.28
CA THR A 25 -11.52 -13.74 3.34
C THR A 25 -12.58 -13.71 4.43
N SER A 26 -13.82 -14.07 4.12
CA SER A 26 -14.89 -14.21 5.12
C SER A 26 -14.75 -15.49 5.95
N ASP A 27 -15.51 -15.58 7.03
CA ASP A 27 -15.72 -16.80 7.81
C ASP A 27 -16.24 -18.00 6.98
N THR A 28 -17.01 -17.74 5.92
CA THR A 28 -17.46 -18.76 4.95
C THR A 28 -16.41 -19.11 3.89
N GLY A 29 -15.23 -18.50 3.93
CA GLY A 29 -14.15 -18.72 2.96
C GLY A 29 -14.31 -17.94 1.64
N THR A 30 -15.28 -17.01 1.56
CA THR A 30 -15.47 -16.18 0.36
C THR A 30 -14.37 -15.13 0.30
N VAL A 31 -13.66 -15.07 -0.82
CA VAL A 31 -12.60 -14.07 -1.07
C VAL A 31 -13.19 -12.86 -1.78
N GLY A 32 -12.92 -11.67 -1.23
CA GLY A 32 -13.20 -10.38 -1.84
C GLY A 32 -11.93 -9.58 -2.07
N HIS A 33 -12.00 -8.61 -2.99
CA HIS A 33 -10.89 -7.69 -3.31
C HIS A 33 -11.36 -6.24 -3.13
N PRO A 34 -11.06 -5.59 -1.98
CA PRO A 34 -11.66 -4.30 -1.65
C PRO A 34 -11.36 -3.17 -2.65
N LEU A 35 -10.23 -3.23 -3.35
CA LEU A 35 -9.86 -2.27 -4.42
C LEU A 35 -9.83 -2.91 -5.81
N GLY A 36 -10.50 -4.06 -5.96
CA GLY A 36 -10.51 -4.89 -7.17
C GLY A 36 -9.28 -5.83 -7.26
N PRO A 37 -9.36 -6.86 -8.11
CA PRO A 37 -8.30 -7.87 -8.25
C PRO A 37 -7.00 -7.29 -8.83
N ASP A 38 -7.09 -6.21 -9.61
CA ASP A 38 -5.94 -5.54 -10.23
C ASP A 38 -5.37 -4.39 -9.39
N ALA A 39 -5.68 -4.34 -8.09
CA ALA A 39 -5.19 -3.30 -7.20
C ALA A 39 -3.67 -3.13 -7.32
N ARG A 40 -3.21 -1.87 -7.32
CA ARG A 40 -1.78 -1.54 -7.37
C ARG A 40 -1.39 -0.80 -6.11
N GLY A 41 -0.18 -1.03 -5.64
CA GLY A 41 0.31 -0.29 -4.48
C GLY A 41 1.79 -0.39 -4.27
N LEU A 42 2.27 0.49 -3.41
CA LEU A 42 3.62 0.49 -2.87
C LEU A 42 3.53 0.56 -1.36
N ILE A 43 4.38 -0.21 -0.69
CA ILE A 43 4.73 0.03 0.71
C ILE A 43 6.24 0.13 0.83
N ILE A 44 6.71 1.18 1.48
CA ILE A 44 8.12 1.44 1.71
C ILE A 44 8.35 1.43 3.21
N TYR A 45 9.35 0.67 3.65
CA TYR A 45 9.88 0.71 5.01
C TYR A 45 11.30 1.26 4.93
N SER A 46 11.54 2.40 5.54
CA SER A 46 12.85 3.04 5.58
C SER A 46 13.63 2.61 6.83
N ALA A 47 14.96 2.59 6.71
CA ALA A 47 15.85 2.16 7.79
C ALA A 47 15.82 3.08 9.02
N ASP A 48 15.29 4.30 8.88
CA ASP A 48 15.09 5.26 9.98
C ASP A 48 13.77 5.05 10.73
N GLY A 49 13.04 3.96 10.46
CA GLY A 49 11.88 3.54 11.25
C GLY A 49 10.55 4.13 10.78
N PHE A 50 10.47 4.66 9.56
CA PHE A 50 9.23 5.15 8.95
C PHE A 50 8.72 4.21 7.87
N MET A 51 7.41 4.26 7.64
CA MET A 51 6.75 3.54 6.58
C MET A 51 5.77 4.42 5.81
N SER A 52 5.57 4.14 4.52
CA SER A 52 4.51 4.73 3.70
C SER A 52 3.81 3.67 2.85
N ALA A 53 2.48 3.57 2.96
CA ALA A 53 1.66 2.64 2.19
C ALA A 53 0.68 3.44 1.32
N GLN A 54 0.61 3.06 0.05
CA GLN A 54 -0.18 3.71 -0.98
C GLN A 54 -0.79 2.60 -1.84
N ILE A 55 -2.11 2.47 -1.87
CA ILE A 55 -2.81 1.42 -2.62
C ILE A 55 -3.99 2.03 -3.35
N MET A 56 -4.20 1.59 -4.59
CA MET A 56 -5.26 2.12 -5.44
C MET A 56 -5.97 1.06 -6.26
N ARG A 57 -7.25 1.32 -6.48
CA ARG A 57 -7.98 0.77 -7.62
C ARG A 57 -7.47 1.43 -8.91
N PRO A 58 -7.04 0.68 -9.93
CA PRO A 58 -6.70 1.24 -11.25
C PRO A 58 -7.92 1.82 -11.96
N GLY A 59 -7.70 2.67 -12.96
CA GLY A 59 -8.78 3.18 -13.82
C GLY A 59 -9.77 4.12 -13.13
N ARG A 60 -9.39 4.72 -12.00
CA ARG A 60 -10.19 5.76 -11.34
C ARG A 60 -10.39 6.95 -12.28
N THR A 61 -11.58 7.55 -12.20
CA THR A 61 -11.96 8.72 -12.99
C THR A 61 -10.98 9.87 -12.77
N LEU A 62 -10.51 10.45 -13.88
CA LEU A 62 -9.66 11.64 -13.83
C LEU A 62 -10.48 12.88 -13.49
N TYR A 63 -9.85 13.84 -12.83
CA TYR A 63 -10.45 15.16 -12.64
C TYR A 63 -10.51 15.88 -13.98
N ARG A 64 -11.60 16.61 -14.23
CA ARG A 64 -11.68 17.54 -15.36
C ARG A 64 -10.73 18.74 -15.20
N SER A 65 -10.52 19.17 -13.96
CA SER A 65 -9.60 20.26 -13.64
C SER A 65 -8.16 19.77 -13.61
N ALA A 66 -7.24 20.55 -14.19
CA ALA A 66 -5.80 20.33 -14.05
C ALA A 66 -5.24 20.72 -12.66
N ASN A 67 -6.04 21.36 -11.80
CA ASN A 67 -5.63 21.73 -10.45
C ASN A 67 -6.05 20.64 -9.45
N VAL A 68 -5.07 19.96 -8.84
CA VAL A 68 -5.26 18.85 -7.90
C VAL A 68 -6.08 19.21 -6.64
N HIS A 69 -6.14 20.50 -6.29
CA HIS A 69 -6.92 21.01 -5.15
C HIS A 69 -8.31 21.53 -5.56
N ARG A 70 -8.68 21.41 -6.84
CA ARG A 70 -10.01 21.74 -7.39
C ARG A 70 -10.68 20.45 -7.90
N GLY A 71 -11.86 20.58 -8.51
CA GLY A 71 -12.69 19.47 -8.95
C GLY A 71 -14.02 19.40 -8.21
N GLU A 72 -14.98 18.70 -8.80
CA GLU A 72 -16.31 18.47 -8.23
C GLU A 72 -16.21 17.56 -6.99
N THR A 73 -17.18 17.66 -6.08
CA THR A 73 -17.22 16.83 -4.87
C THR A 73 -17.26 15.34 -5.20
N SER A 74 -17.97 14.96 -6.26
CA SER A 74 -18.04 13.58 -6.78
C SER A 74 -16.67 13.06 -7.22
N GLU A 75 -15.91 13.86 -7.97
CA GLU A 75 -14.55 13.51 -8.42
C GLU A 75 -13.63 13.24 -7.22
N ARG A 76 -13.68 14.10 -6.19
CA ARG A 76 -12.90 13.92 -4.97
C ARG A 76 -13.30 12.68 -4.18
N GLY A 77 -14.61 12.42 -4.10
CA GLY A 77 -15.16 11.23 -3.46
C GLY A 77 -14.68 9.94 -4.13
N GLU A 78 -14.74 9.88 -5.46
CA GLU A 78 -14.24 8.71 -6.22
C GLU A 78 -12.73 8.54 -6.12
N ALA A 79 -11.96 9.64 -6.18
CA ALA A 79 -10.51 9.58 -6.03
C ALA A 79 -10.12 9.05 -4.65
N ALA A 80 -10.76 9.53 -3.58
CA ALA A 80 -10.50 9.08 -2.21
C ALA A 80 -11.02 7.67 -1.96
N GLY A 81 -12.24 7.34 -2.39
CA GLY A 81 -12.87 6.04 -2.14
C GLY A 81 -12.18 4.87 -2.85
N GLY A 82 -11.48 5.13 -3.95
CA GLY A 82 -10.67 4.12 -4.64
C GLY A 82 -9.21 4.05 -4.19
N TYR A 83 -8.87 4.59 -3.02
CA TYR A 83 -7.50 4.72 -2.55
C TYR A 83 -7.36 4.47 -1.05
N LEU A 84 -6.25 3.86 -0.65
CA LEU A 84 -5.85 3.65 0.73
C LEU A 84 -4.43 4.20 0.90
N ALA A 85 -4.28 5.23 1.72
CA ALA A 85 -2.99 5.88 1.97
C ALA A 85 -2.81 6.13 3.45
N TYR A 86 -1.65 5.75 3.98
CA TYR A 86 -1.24 6.11 5.33
C TYR A 86 0.28 6.05 5.47
N SER A 87 0.85 6.79 6.42
CA SER A 87 2.28 6.80 6.68
C SER A 87 2.57 7.22 8.12
N GLY A 88 3.73 6.81 8.62
CA GLY A 88 4.21 7.16 9.94
C GLY A 88 5.26 6.17 10.45
N PRO A 89 5.63 6.22 11.73
CA PRO A 89 6.57 5.29 12.34
C PRO A 89 6.10 3.83 12.25
N TYR A 90 7.06 2.91 12.30
CA TYR A 90 6.78 1.50 12.53
C TYR A 90 7.70 0.87 13.56
N HIS A 91 7.22 -0.18 14.22
CA HIS A 91 7.98 -0.99 15.16
C HIS A 91 7.79 -2.47 14.85
N VAL A 92 8.88 -3.22 14.80
CA VAL A 92 8.87 -4.68 14.59
C VAL A 92 8.84 -5.42 15.92
N ASP A 93 7.89 -6.32 16.06
CA ASP A 93 7.76 -7.27 17.15
C ASP A 93 8.15 -8.66 16.65
N GLU A 94 9.44 -9.00 16.82
CA GLU A 94 10.02 -10.28 16.39
C GLU A 94 9.33 -11.47 17.06
N THR A 95 9.02 -11.33 18.36
CA THR A 95 8.41 -12.40 19.18
C THR A 95 7.06 -12.82 18.63
N ASN A 96 6.24 -11.85 18.21
CA ASN A 96 4.91 -12.11 17.68
C ASN A 96 4.85 -12.16 16.16
N SER A 97 6.01 -12.14 15.47
CA SER A 97 6.10 -12.06 14.01
C SER A 97 5.20 -10.96 13.44
N ALA A 98 5.30 -9.75 14.00
CA ALA A 98 4.40 -8.64 13.69
C ALA A 98 5.14 -7.33 13.47
N VAL A 99 4.49 -6.42 12.77
CA VAL A 99 4.88 -5.02 12.66
C VAL A 99 3.71 -4.13 13.08
N TRP A 100 4.00 -3.10 13.85
CA TRP A 100 3.05 -2.08 14.24
C TRP A 100 3.24 -0.86 13.36
N HIS A 101 2.15 -0.36 12.79
CA HIS A 101 2.10 0.88 12.03
C HIS A 101 1.47 1.95 12.90
N GLU A 102 2.15 3.08 13.06
CA GLU A 102 1.60 4.26 13.75
C GLU A 102 1.17 5.29 12.70
N MET A 103 -0.12 5.63 12.68
CA MET A 103 -0.68 6.47 11.63
C MET A 103 -0.50 7.97 11.94
N ALA A 104 0.62 8.54 11.48
CA ALA A 104 0.88 9.97 11.58
C ALA A 104 0.12 10.78 10.51
N VAL A 105 -0.05 10.21 9.31
CA VAL A 105 -0.86 10.76 8.22
C VAL A 105 -1.70 9.66 7.58
N SER A 106 -2.92 9.99 7.16
CA SER A 106 -3.84 9.05 6.53
C SER A 106 -4.83 9.79 5.63
N LEU A 107 -5.20 9.17 4.51
CA LEU A 107 -6.32 9.64 3.69
C LEU A 107 -7.65 9.47 4.43
N TYR A 108 -7.77 8.45 5.28
CA TYR A 108 -8.90 8.26 6.19
C TYR A 108 -8.58 8.90 7.55
N PRO A 109 -9.16 10.06 7.89
CA PRO A 109 -8.68 10.87 9.02
C PRO A 109 -8.84 10.19 10.38
N ASN A 110 -9.82 9.29 10.50
CA ASN A 110 -10.10 8.60 11.77
C ASN A 110 -8.99 7.64 12.20
N TRP A 111 -8.03 7.32 11.33
CA TRP A 111 -6.87 6.53 11.70
C TRP A 111 -5.72 7.36 12.27
N ILE A 112 -5.78 8.70 12.22
CA ILE A 112 -4.67 9.51 12.73
C ILE A 112 -4.49 9.26 14.24
N GLY A 113 -3.29 8.84 14.63
CA GLY A 113 -2.95 8.47 16.01
C GLY A 113 -3.22 7.00 16.36
N ASP A 114 -3.82 6.21 15.47
CA ASP A 114 -4.00 4.77 15.69
C ASP A 114 -2.69 4.00 15.53
N ASN A 115 -2.55 2.94 16.32
CA ASN A 115 -1.49 1.94 16.19
C ASN A 115 -2.09 0.61 15.71
N GLN A 116 -1.73 0.19 14.51
CA GLN A 116 -2.31 -0.99 13.88
C GLN A 116 -1.28 -2.10 13.70
N LYS A 117 -1.58 -3.26 14.30
CA LYS A 117 -0.78 -4.49 14.15
C LYS A 117 -0.98 -5.12 12.78
N ARG A 118 0.11 -5.62 12.20
CA ARG A 118 0.12 -6.52 11.05
C ARG A 118 0.99 -7.73 11.36
N HIS A 119 0.45 -8.92 11.20
CA HIS A 119 1.25 -10.15 11.20
C HIS A 119 2.08 -10.18 9.91
N VAL A 120 3.35 -10.54 10.03
CA VAL A 120 4.32 -10.56 8.94
C VAL A 120 4.69 -11.99 8.64
N ARG A 121 4.56 -12.39 7.38
CA ARG A 121 5.11 -13.66 6.90
C ARG A 121 5.89 -13.41 5.62
N PHE A 122 7.09 -13.95 5.55
CA PHE A 122 7.88 -13.89 4.34
C PHE A 122 7.98 -15.24 3.64
N ASP A 123 8.03 -15.21 2.31
CA ASP A 123 8.23 -16.36 1.44
C ASP A 123 9.05 -15.92 0.23
N GLY A 124 10.35 -16.25 0.21
CA GLY A 124 11.28 -15.74 -0.80
C GLY A 124 11.30 -14.20 -0.88
N ASP A 125 10.92 -13.68 -2.05
CA ASP A 125 10.80 -12.26 -2.38
C ASP A 125 9.43 -11.65 -2.01
N ARG A 126 8.53 -12.44 -1.41
CA ARG A 126 7.20 -12.01 -0.99
C ARG A 126 7.09 -11.77 0.50
N MET A 127 6.26 -10.79 0.84
CA MET A 127 5.84 -10.47 2.20
C MET A 127 4.32 -10.43 2.25
N THR A 128 3.73 -11.17 3.18
CA THR A 128 2.31 -11.06 3.51
C THR A 128 2.17 -10.24 4.79
N LEU A 129 1.32 -9.21 4.74
CA LEU A 129 0.84 -8.45 5.89
C LEU A 129 -0.64 -8.75 6.10
N SER A 130 -1.03 -9.28 7.25
CA SER A 130 -2.43 -9.53 7.60
C SER A 130 -2.79 -8.88 8.92
N SER A 131 -4.05 -8.50 9.11
CA SER A 131 -4.53 -7.98 10.40
C SER A 131 -5.13 -9.10 11.25
N ASP A 132 -5.42 -8.76 12.51
CA ASP A 132 -6.40 -9.53 13.28
C ASP A 132 -7.78 -9.48 12.59
N PRO A 133 -8.69 -10.43 12.90
CA PRO A 133 -10.00 -10.47 12.28
C PRO A 133 -10.79 -9.19 12.49
N LEU A 134 -11.34 -8.65 11.40
CA LEU A 134 -12.21 -7.48 11.43
C LEU A 134 -13.67 -7.95 11.47
N VAL A 135 -14.39 -7.55 12.50
CA VAL A 135 -15.82 -7.88 12.64
C VAL A 135 -16.65 -6.74 12.07
N PHE A 136 -17.37 -7.01 10.98
CA PHE A 136 -18.32 -6.11 10.36
C PHE A 136 -19.74 -6.66 10.53
N ARG A 137 -20.49 -6.09 11.48
CA ARG A 137 -21.83 -6.56 11.88
C ARG A 137 -21.79 -8.03 12.30
N THR A 138 -22.18 -8.94 11.42
CA THR A 138 -22.23 -10.40 11.65
C THR A 138 -21.16 -11.15 10.86
N THR A 139 -20.36 -10.47 10.04
CA THR A 139 -19.35 -11.10 9.19
C THR A 139 -17.96 -10.78 9.71
N THR A 140 -17.16 -11.82 9.89
CA THR A 140 -15.73 -11.66 10.18
C THR A 140 -14.95 -11.69 8.87
N LEU A 141 -14.09 -10.71 8.67
CA LEU A 141 -13.18 -10.63 7.53
C LEU A 141 -11.74 -10.77 8.00
N LEU A 142 -10.94 -11.47 7.20
CA LEU A 142 -9.50 -11.62 7.37
C LEU A 142 -8.79 -10.90 6.22
N PRO A 143 -8.39 -9.62 6.41
CA PRO A 143 -7.62 -8.89 5.41
C PRO A 143 -6.19 -9.42 5.30
N ALA A 144 -5.72 -9.57 4.07
CA ALA A 144 -4.33 -9.87 3.77
C ALA A 144 -3.86 -9.04 2.57
N LEU A 145 -2.61 -8.59 2.64
CA LEU A 145 -1.92 -7.95 1.54
C LEU A 145 -0.64 -8.72 1.24
N VAL A 146 -0.50 -9.17 0.01
CA VAL A 146 0.72 -9.81 -0.48
C VAL A 146 1.51 -8.79 -1.26
N TRP A 147 2.77 -8.65 -0.91
CA TRP A 147 3.72 -7.72 -1.49
C TRP A 147 4.91 -8.49 -2.05
N ARG A 148 5.52 -7.96 -3.10
CA ARG A 148 6.77 -8.46 -3.69
C ARG A 148 7.83 -7.38 -3.58
N ARG A 149 9.05 -7.76 -3.19
CA ARG A 149 10.17 -6.82 -3.13
C ARG A 149 10.42 -6.22 -4.51
N THR A 150 10.58 -4.90 -4.58
CA THR A 150 10.97 -4.25 -5.83
C THR A 150 12.39 -4.65 -6.21
N ALA A 151 12.65 -4.87 -7.50
CA ALA A 151 14.02 -4.91 -7.98
C ALA A 151 14.69 -3.55 -7.71
N PRO A 152 15.98 -3.51 -7.32
CA PRO A 152 16.72 -2.26 -7.26
C PRO A 152 16.65 -1.56 -8.60
N MET A 153 16.22 -0.30 -8.64
CA MET A 153 16.35 0.48 -9.87
C MET A 153 17.85 0.62 -10.20
N PRO A 154 18.30 0.31 -11.42
CA PRO A 154 19.67 0.57 -11.81
C PRO A 154 19.95 2.07 -11.65
N ALA A 155 21.03 2.41 -10.97
CA ALA A 155 21.48 3.79 -10.85
C ALA A 155 21.69 4.37 -12.25
N GLY A 156 20.89 5.37 -12.64
CA GLY A 156 21.03 6.10 -13.91
C GLY A 156 19.90 5.93 -14.93
N SER A 157 18.97 5.00 -14.75
CA SER A 157 17.87 4.81 -15.71
C SER A 157 16.63 5.63 -15.32
N ARG A 158 16.63 6.93 -15.60
CA ARG A 158 15.36 7.66 -15.70
C ARG A 158 14.65 7.17 -16.98
N PRO A 159 13.40 6.67 -16.92
CA PRO A 159 12.63 6.50 -18.13
C PRO A 159 12.46 7.89 -18.78
N HIS A 160 12.87 7.99 -20.04
CA HIS A 160 12.64 9.15 -20.88
C HIS A 160 11.12 9.20 -21.12
N HIS A 161 10.37 9.92 -20.29
CA HIS A 161 9.02 10.32 -20.68
C HIS A 161 9.20 11.28 -21.84
N GLY A 162 8.92 10.78 -23.06
CA GLY A 162 8.95 11.57 -24.28
C GLY A 162 8.14 12.84 -24.08
N GLU A 163 8.78 13.97 -24.37
CA GLU A 163 8.12 15.26 -24.48
C GLU A 163 6.99 15.12 -25.50
N THR A 164 5.74 15.18 -25.04
CA THR A 164 4.62 15.41 -25.95
C THR A 164 4.74 16.83 -26.46
N GLU A 165 5.07 16.94 -27.75
CA GLU A 165 5.22 18.19 -28.49
C GLU A 165 4.03 19.13 -28.25
N ASN A 166 4.40 20.31 -27.78
CA ASN A 166 3.54 21.48 -27.64
C ASN A 166 3.15 22.00 -29.02
N HIS A 167 2.02 21.55 -29.57
CA HIS A 167 1.47 22.15 -30.79
C HIS A 167 0.80 23.48 -30.45
N ALA A 168 1.58 24.54 -30.63
CA ALA A 168 1.16 25.93 -30.65
C ALA A 168 -0.02 26.13 -31.62
N HIS A 169 -1.19 26.48 -31.11
CA HIS A 169 -2.23 27.10 -31.93
C HIS A 169 -1.91 28.57 -32.14
N ARG A 170 -1.30 28.85 -33.30
CA ARG A 170 -1.17 30.18 -33.87
C ARG A 170 -2.57 30.72 -34.20
N ARG A 171 -2.78 31.96 -33.77
CA ARG A 171 -3.75 32.96 -34.21
C ARG A 171 -4.26 32.76 -35.65
N ARG A 172 -5.58 32.85 -35.83
CA ARG A 172 -6.24 33.76 -36.78
C ARG A 172 -7.49 34.33 -36.13
#